data_AF-A0A0G1GUV7-F1
#
_entry.id   AF-A0A0G1GUV7-F1
#
_cell.length_a   1.000
_cell.length_b   1.000
_cell.length_c   1.000
_cell.angle_alpha   90.00
_cell.angle_beta   90.00
_cell.angle_gamma   90.00
#
_symmetry.space_group_name_H-M   'P 1'
#
loop_
_entity.id
_entity.type
_entity.pdbx_description
1 polymer ?
#
loop_
_entity_poly.entity_id
_entity_poly.type
_entity_poly.pdbx_seq_one_letter_code
_entity_poly.pdbx_strand_id
1 'polypeptide(L)'
;MHSIEKHFFLILTLALASGLFLPQAGDMLVPAIKPLLMMILLLTSLKIDFKSIFSYLKKPLLSTYIFVLIMLIIPTIVFLITNQIDQTLAIGLLLMTATPPAMASPVLTEIFKGNSALSLTTLITCSLLSPLTMPFLFKILTSQSIELDSLEMAKTLAIMIFTPIILAEIIKKIQSAKPTIEKVKKYVSGINIIIMSILGYIGIAIQSDTLLNNPLSIIKQLIALTILFAVMHVIGYMIGFWRPREDKIAIATSNTYMNSSLAFVIAVEFFPPEIVLISIVSQLTWNLFPGIFKQILRIVR
;
A
#
# COMPACT_ATOMS: atom_id res chain seq x y z
N MET A 1 -18.87 -13.98 5.98
CA MET A 1 -18.02 -12.93 5.36
C MET A 1 -18.66 -11.57 5.22
N HIS A 2 -19.91 -11.44 4.73
CA HIS A 2 -20.52 -10.13 4.53
C HIS A 2 -20.57 -9.25 5.81
N SER A 3 -20.71 -9.88 6.99
CA SER A 3 -20.60 -9.20 8.27
C SER A 3 -19.19 -8.64 8.54
N ILE A 4 -18.13 -9.34 8.14
CA ILE A 4 -16.73 -8.89 8.34
C ILE A 4 -16.46 -7.63 7.50
N GLU A 5 -16.90 -7.64 6.25
CA GLU A 5 -16.72 -6.50 5.34
C GLU A 5 -17.49 -5.26 5.84
N LYS A 6 -18.71 -5.46 6.34
CA LYS A 6 -19.53 -4.38 6.92
C LYS A 6 -18.88 -3.77 8.17
N HIS A 7 -18.24 -4.59 8.99
CA HIS A 7 -17.60 -4.16 10.24
C HIS A 7 -16.08 -3.98 10.08
N PHE A 8 -15.57 -3.86 8.85
CA PHE A 8 -14.15 -3.71 8.54
C PHE A 8 -13.45 -2.70 9.46
N PHE A 9 -14.01 -1.50 9.57
CA PHE A 9 -13.45 -0.41 10.38
C PHE A 9 -13.37 -0.78 11.87
N LEU A 10 -14.41 -1.42 12.40
CA LEU A 10 -14.46 -1.84 13.80
C LEU A 10 -13.41 -2.93 14.07
N ILE A 11 -13.33 -3.93 13.20
CA ILE A 11 -12.38 -5.05 13.35
C ILE A 11 -10.94 -4.54 13.34
N LEU A 12 -10.60 -3.68 12.38
CA LEU A 12 -9.26 -3.11 12.29
C LEU A 12 -8.93 -2.23 13.51
N THR A 13 -9.87 -1.38 13.93
CA THR A 13 -9.68 -0.52 15.12
C THR A 13 -9.48 -1.34 16.39
N LEU A 14 -10.27 -2.41 16.58
CA LEU A 14 -10.14 -3.32 17.72
C LEU A 14 -8.79 -4.05 17.70
N ALA A 15 -8.33 -4.51 16.52
CA ALA A 15 -7.04 -5.17 16.38
C ALA A 15 -5.87 -4.23 16.67
N LEU A 16 -5.95 -2.98 16.21
CA LEU A 16 -4.94 -1.96 16.54
C LEU A 16 -4.95 -1.67 18.05
N ALA A 17 -6.13 -1.50 18.65
CA ALA A 17 -6.25 -1.25 20.09
C ALA A 17 -5.71 -2.43 20.92
N SER A 18 -6.00 -3.68 20.53
CA SER A 18 -5.50 -4.86 21.25
C SER A 18 -3.98 -4.98 21.21
N GLY A 19 -3.32 -4.42 20.19
CA GLY A 19 -1.86 -4.38 20.10
C GLY A 19 -1.21 -3.62 21.27
N LEU A 20 -1.87 -2.59 21.79
CA LEU A 20 -1.38 -1.83 22.96
C LEU A 20 -1.43 -2.64 24.26
N PHE A 21 -2.39 -3.57 24.37
CA PHE A 21 -2.62 -4.32 25.60
C PHE A 21 -1.90 -5.67 25.65
N LEU A 22 -1.48 -6.21 24.50
CA LEU A 22 -0.85 -7.53 24.37
C LEU A 22 0.47 -7.50 23.58
N PRO A 23 1.46 -6.65 23.96
CA PRO A 23 2.66 -6.45 23.16
C PRO A 23 3.49 -7.73 22.96
N GLN A 24 3.66 -8.54 24.01
CA GLN A 24 4.44 -9.79 23.98
C GLN A 24 3.96 -10.79 22.91
N ALA A 25 2.64 -10.85 22.68
CA ALA A 25 2.08 -11.73 21.66
C ALA A 25 2.31 -11.18 20.23
N GLY A 26 2.48 -9.86 20.08
CA GLY A 26 2.90 -9.26 18.81
C GLY A 26 4.33 -9.60 18.44
N ASP A 27 5.26 -9.56 19.41
CA ASP A 27 6.68 -9.90 19.19
C ASP A 27 6.84 -11.33 18.64
N MET A 28 6.08 -12.29 19.20
CA MET A 28 6.07 -13.68 18.75
C MET A 28 5.56 -13.86 17.31
N LEU A 29 4.77 -12.91 16.81
CA LEU A 29 4.15 -12.95 15.48
C LEU A 29 4.95 -12.19 14.42
N VAL A 30 6.03 -11.49 14.78
CA VAL A 30 6.91 -10.79 13.83
C VAL A 30 7.36 -11.69 12.67
N PRO A 31 7.78 -12.96 12.88
CA PRO A 31 8.16 -13.85 11.77
C PRO A 31 7.02 -14.15 10.79
N ALA A 32 5.76 -13.95 11.20
CA ALA A 32 4.59 -14.19 10.35
C ALA A 32 4.26 -13.01 9.42
N ILE A 33 4.81 -11.81 9.66
CA ILE A 33 4.49 -10.58 8.90
C ILE A 33 4.64 -10.80 7.38
N LYS A 34 5.80 -11.30 6.94
CA LYS A 34 6.11 -11.53 5.52
C LYS A 34 5.22 -12.64 4.90
N PRO A 35 5.09 -13.84 5.51
CA PRO A 35 4.14 -14.85 5.04
C PRO A 35 2.69 -14.37 4.95
N LEU A 36 2.21 -13.59 5.92
CA LEU A 36 0.85 -13.04 5.93
C LEU A 36 0.62 -12.09 4.77
N LEU A 37 1.56 -11.19 4.47
CA LEU A 37 1.46 -10.33 3.29
C LEU A 37 1.52 -11.15 1.98
N MET A 38 2.41 -12.12 1.87
CA MET A 38 2.47 -13.01 0.71
C MET A 38 1.15 -13.77 0.50
N MET A 39 0.46 -14.13 1.59
CA MET A 39 -0.87 -14.74 1.53
C MET A 39 -1.93 -13.78 1.01
N ILE A 40 -1.94 -12.51 1.45
CA ILE A 40 -2.82 -11.47 0.88
C ILE A 40 -2.58 -11.35 -0.63
N LEU A 41 -1.32 -11.26 -1.05
CA LEU A 41 -0.96 -11.12 -2.46
C LEU A 41 -1.36 -12.35 -3.27
N LEU A 42 -1.22 -13.57 -2.73
CA LEU A 42 -1.64 -14.82 -3.37
C LEU A 42 -3.15 -14.83 -3.57
N LEU A 43 -3.92 -14.63 -2.50
CA LEU A 43 -5.37 -14.65 -2.50
C LEU A 43 -5.94 -13.59 -3.46
N THR A 44 -5.32 -12.41 -3.50
CA THR A 44 -5.76 -11.35 -4.40
C THR A 44 -5.37 -11.65 -5.85
N SER A 45 -4.18 -12.21 -6.09
CA SER A 45 -3.74 -12.64 -7.41
C SER A 45 -4.65 -13.72 -8.01
N LEU A 46 -5.26 -14.58 -7.18
CA LEU A 46 -6.27 -15.56 -7.65
C LEU A 46 -7.50 -14.92 -8.30
N LYS A 47 -7.85 -13.66 -7.96
CA LYS A 47 -8.98 -12.91 -8.54
C LYS A 47 -8.64 -12.24 -9.87
N ILE A 48 -7.37 -11.93 -10.11
CA ILE A 48 -6.92 -11.14 -11.24
C ILE A 48 -6.75 -12.05 -12.47
N ASP A 49 -7.22 -11.63 -13.63
CA ASP A 49 -6.84 -12.27 -14.88
C ASP A 49 -5.68 -11.53 -15.55
N PHE A 50 -4.44 -11.98 -15.28
CA PHE A 50 -3.23 -11.36 -15.82
C PHE A 50 -3.20 -11.34 -17.36
N LYS A 51 -3.88 -12.26 -18.05
CA LYS A 51 -3.96 -12.23 -19.53
C LYS A 51 -4.74 -11.02 -20.03
N SER A 52 -5.84 -10.67 -19.35
CA SER A 52 -6.64 -9.49 -19.68
C SER A 52 -5.84 -8.19 -19.55
N ILE A 53 -4.83 -8.16 -18.67
CA ILE A 53 -3.99 -6.97 -18.42
C ILE A 53 -2.98 -6.70 -19.53
N PHE A 54 -2.50 -7.75 -20.23
CA PHE A 54 -1.67 -7.57 -21.42
C PHE A 54 -2.37 -6.75 -22.52
N SER A 55 -3.71 -6.72 -22.52
CA SER A 55 -4.46 -5.85 -23.44
C SER A 55 -4.35 -4.36 -23.09
N TYR A 56 -4.16 -4.00 -21.81
CA TYR A 56 -3.98 -2.62 -21.35
C TYR A 56 -2.54 -2.13 -21.50
N LEU A 57 -1.55 -3.04 -21.50
CA LEU A 57 -0.18 -2.74 -21.90
C LEU A 57 -0.06 -2.25 -23.36
N LYS A 58 -1.12 -2.40 -24.17
CA LYS A 58 -1.20 -1.85 -25.53
C LYS A 58 -1.25 -0.32 -25.59
N LYS A 59 -1.44 0.38 -24.45
CA LYS A 59 -1.29 1.84 -24.33
C LYS A 59 -0.03 2.19 -23.51
N PRO A 60 1.18 1.87 -24.00
CA PRO A 60 2.41 1.95 -23.21
C PRO A 60 2.67 3.36 -22.71
N LEU A 61 2.42 4.39 -23.53
CA LEU A 61 2.73 5.78 -23.17
C LEU A 61 1.99 6.26 -21.92
N LEU A 62 0.69 5.99 -21.78
CA LEU A 62 -0.07 6.41 -20.61
C LEU A 62 0.34 5.62 -19.36
N SER A 63 0.53 4.30 -19.49
CA SER A 63 0.96 3.46 -18.37
C SER A 63 2.34 3.86 -17.86
N THR A 64 3.31 4.06 -18.77
CA THR A 64 4.65 4.54 -18.45
C THR A 64 4.61 5.93 -17.82
N TYR A 65 3.80 6.86 -18.35
CA TYR A 65 3.64 8.19 -17.76
C TYR A 65 3.15 8.13 -16.31
N ILE A 66 2.08 7.38 -16.05
CA ILE A 66 1.52 7.24 -14.70
C ILE A 66 2.53 6.56 -13.78
N PHE A 67 3.18 5.50 -14.24
CA PHE A 67 4.21 4.78 -13.49
C PHE A 67 5.37 5.69 -13.10
N VAL A 68 5.96 6.43 -14.04
CA VAL A 68 7.10 7.32 -13.77
C VAL A 68 6.71 8.39 -12.75
N LEU A 69 5.50 8.94 -12.84
CA LEU A 69 5.04 9.91 -11.86
C LEU A 69 4.84 9.31 -10.48
N ILE A 70 4.06 8.25 -10.36
CA ILE A 70 3.66 7.68 -9.07
C ILE A 70 4.83 6.98 -8.38
N MET A 71 5.69 6.26 -9.13
CA MET A 71 6.74 5.41 -8.56
C MET A 71 8.11 6.08 -8.49
N LEU A 72 8.34 7.22 -9.15
CA LEU A 72 9.65 7.89 -9.17
C LEU A 72 9.55 9.37 -8.81
N ILE A 73 8.81 10.17 -9.58
CA ILE A 73 8.83 11.63 -9.44
C ILE A 73 8.16 12.07 -8.13
N ILE A 74 6.95 11.60 -7.85
CA ILE A 74 6.19 11.97 -6.66
C ILE A 74 6.90 11.57 -5.37
N PRO A 75 7.38 10.32 -5.19
CA PRO A 75 8.14 9.93 -4.00
C PRO A 75 9.40 10.77 -3.81
N THR A 76 10.11 11.08 -4.91
CA THR A 76 11.30 11.93 -4.87
C THR A 76 10.98 13.34 -4.39
N ILE A 77 9.93 13.96 -4.92
CA ILE A 77 9.51 15.31 -4.51
C ILE A 77 9.10 15.32 -3.04
N VAL A 78 8.29 14.34 -2.60
CA VAL A 78 7.86 14.22 -1.20
C VAL A 78 9.07 14.09 -0.28
N PHE A 79 10.05 13.27 -0.64
CA PHE A 79 11.29 13.12 0.12
C PHE A 79 12.07 14.43 0.19
N LEU A 80 12.37 15.07 -0.95
CA LEU A 80 13.21 16.28 -1.01
C LEU A 80 12.61 17.45 -0.21
N ILE A 81 11.29 17.62 -0.25
CA ILE A 81 10.60 18.65 0.54
C ILE A 81 10.66 18.31 2.03
N THR A 82 10.33 17.07 2.39
CA THR A 82 10.23 16.67 3.81
C THR A 82 11.60 16.58 4.47
N ASN A 83 12.65 16.20 3.73
CA ASN A 83 14.00 16.01 4.25
C ASN A 83 14.64 17.32 4.74
N GLN A 84 14.14 18.47 4.30
CA GLN A 84 14.55 19.79 4.81
C GLN A 84 14.00 20.09 6.20
N ILE A 85 12.96 19.35 6.63
CA ILE A 85 12.22 19.58 7.87
C ILE A 85 12.55 18.49 8.89
N ASP A 86 12.45 17.23 8.48
CA ASP A 86 12.62 16.06 9.34
C ASP A 86 13.01 14.85 8.49
N GLN A 87 14.24 14.36 8.67
CA GLN A 87 14.82 13.26 7.90
C GLN A 87 14.12 11.93 8.16
N THR A 88 13.77 11.63 9.41
CA THR A 88 13.05 10.41 9.80
C THR A 88 11.67 10.38 9.16
N LEU A 89 10.96 11.52 9.21
CA LEU A 89 9.68 11.67 8.54
C LEU A 89 9.83 11.53 7.03
N ALA A 90 10.86 12.14 6.43
CA ALA A 90 11.10 12.06 4.99
C ALA A 90 11.31 10.62 4.52
N ILE A 91 12.08 9.83 5.25
CA ILE A 91 12.32 8.42 4.95
C ILE A 91 11.03 7.61 5.07
N GLY A 92 10.22 7.85 6.11
CA GLY A 92 8.93 7.17 6.25
C GLY A 92 7.91 7.57 5.18
N LEU A 93 7.83 8.84 4.81
CA LEU A 93 6.93 9.29 3.73
C LEU A 93 7.43 8.80 2.35
N LEU A 94 8.74 8.73 2.14
CA LEU A 94 9.33 8.09 0.97
C LEU A 94 8.94 6.61 0.90
N LEU A 95 9.05 5.88 2.01
CA LEU A 95 8.64 4.48 2.08
C LEU A 95 7.17 4.29 1.68
N MET A 96 6.29 5.11 2.23
CA MET A 96 4.87 5.08 1.90
C MET A 96 4.64 5.33 0.40
N THR A 97 5.15 6.45 -0.11
CA THR A 97 4.92 6.90 -1.48
C THR A 97 5.61 6.05 -2.54
N ALA A 98 6.74 5.42 -2.21
CA ALA A 98 7.46 4.52 -3.11
C ALA A 98 6.79 3.15 -3.26
N THR A 99 5.86 2.78 -2.35
CA THR A 99 5.11 1.53 -2.53
C THR A 99 4.14 1.63 -3.70
N PRO A 100 3.90 0.52 -4.42
CA PRO A 100 2.86 0.50 -5.44
C PRO A 100 1.47 0.75 -4.83
N PRO A 101 0.46 1.09 -5.65
CA PRO A 101 -0.91 1.20 -5.18
C PRO A 101 -1.36 -0.06 -4.41
N ALA A 102 -2.28 0.09 -3.47
CA ALA A 102 -2.89 -1.02 -2.76
C ALA A 102 -3.90 -1.74 -3.64
N MET A 103 -4.15 -3.01 -3.34
CA MET A 103 -5.18 -3.81 -4.00
C MET A 103 -6.60 -3.23 -3.87
N ALA A 104 -6.83 -2.33 -2.89
CA ALA A 104 -8.09 -1.63 -2.72
C ALA A 104 -8.27 -0.44 -3.69
N SER A 105 -7.19 0.05 -4.32
CA SER A 105 -7.24 1.22 -5.21
C SER A 105 -8.23 1.09 -6.38
N PRO A 106 -8.39 -0.06 -7.07
CA PRO A 106 -9.36 -0.17 -8.17
C PRO A 106 -10.80 -0.18 -7.67
N VAL A 107 -11.05 -0.77 -6.48
CA VAL A 107 -12.37 -0.78 -5.83
C VAL A 107 -12.76 0.64 -5.40
N LEU A 108 -11.83 1.38 -4.80
CA LEU A 108 -12.04 2.79 -4.44
C LEU A 108 -12.28 3.64 -5.69
N THR A 109 -11.51 3.40 -6.75
CA THR A 109 -11.73 4.06 -8.05
C THR A 109 -13.14 3.84 -8.56
N GLU A 110 -13.65 2.61 -8.50
CA GLU A 110 -15.03 2.28 -8.88
C GLU A 110 -16.07 3.00 -8.00
N ILE A 111 -15.88 3.03 -6.68
CA ILE A 111 -16.75 3.76 -5.73
C ILE A 111 -16.80 5.25 -6.09
N PHE A 112 -15.69 5.84 -6.52
CA PHE A 112 -15.61 7.23 -6.96
C PHE A 112 -16.05 7.44 -8.42
N LYS A 113 -16.58 6.41 -9.09
CA LYS A 113 -17.00 6.44 -10.51
C LYS A 113 -15.84 6.76 -11.47
N GLY A 114 -14.64 6.28 -11.15
CA GLY A 114 -13.46 6.39 -11.99
C GLY A 114 -13.23 5.16 -12.88
N ASN A 115 -12.13 5.20 -13.65
CA ASN A 115 -11.72 4.10 -14.52
C ASN A 115 -10.99 3.01 -13.70
N SER A 116 -11.74 2.05 -13.17
CA SER A 116 -11.20 0.95 -12.35
C SER A 116 -10.21 0.07 -13.12
N ALA A 117 -10.37 -0.08 -14.43
CA ALA A 117 -9.45 -0.84 -15.27
C ALA A 117 -8.08 -0.16 -15.41
N LEU A 118 -8.05 1.17 -15.54
CA LEU A 118 -6.81 1.95 -15.51
C LEU A 118 -6.11 1.85 -14.15
N SER A 119 -6.87 1.94 -13.05
CA SER A 119 -6.31 1.79 -11.70
C SER A 119 -5.75 0.37 -11.48
N LEU A 120 -6.46 -0.67 -11.92
CA LEU A 120 -5.98 -2.06 -11.85
C LEU A 120 -4.71 -2.27 -12.68
N THR A 121 -4.63 -1.67 -13.88
CA THR A 121 -3.43 -1.72 -14.71
C THR A 121 -2.25 -1.04 -14.00
N THR A 122 -2.48 0.15 -13.46
CA THR A 122 -1.47 0.93 -12.72
C THR A 122 -0.95 0.16 -11.52
N LEU A 123 -1.85 -0.37 -10.69
CA LEU A 123 -1.55 -1.24 -9.56
C LEU A 123 -0.59 -2.37 -9.94
N ILE A 124 -0.89 -3.08 -11.02
CA ILE A 124 -0.12 -4.26 -11.42
C ILE A 124 1.23 -3.85 -12.02
N THR A 125 1.25 -2.87 -12.93
CA THR A 125 2.50 -2.38 -13.53
C THR A 125 3.45 -1.85 -12.44
N CYS A 126 2.94 -1.03 -11.51
CA CYS A 126 3.73 -0.52 -10.39
C CYS A 126 4.21 -1.64 -9.47
N SER A 127 3.36 -2.64 -9.17
CA SER A 127 3.75 -3.77 -8.31
C SER A 127 4.84 -4.64 -8.93
N LEU A 128 4.77 -4.90 -10.24
CA LEU A 128 5.79 -5.70 -10.92
C LEU A 128 7.15 -4.97 -11.00
N LEU A 129 7.14 -3.64 -11.00
CA LEU A 129 8.34 -2.80 -11.11
C LEU A 129 8.87 -2.33 -9.74
N SER A 130 8.09 -2.45 -8.67
CA SER A 130 8.50 -2.00 -7.33
C SER A 130 9.77 -2.67 -6.79
N PRO A 131 10.10 -3.95 -7.08
CA PRO A 131 11.40 -4.53 -6.70
C PRO A 131 12.61 -3.81 -7.28
N LEU A 132 12.43 -3.02 -8.34
CA LEU A 132 13.48 -2.21 -8.95
C LEU A 132 13.40 -0.75 -8.50
N THR A 133 12.20 -0.16 -8.50
CA THR A 133 12.05 1.27 -8.21
C THR A 133 12.28 1.61 -6.74
N MET A 134 11.77 0.80 -5.80
CA MET A 134 11.92 1.11 -4.38
C MET A 134 13.40 1.10 -3.96
N PRO A 135 14.18 0.03 -4.22
CA PRO A 135 15.58 0.03 -3.81
C PRO A 135 16.42 1.07 -4.55
N PHE A 136 16.08 1.38 -5.80
CA PHE A 136 16.71 2.46 -6.56
C PHE A 136 16.51 3.82 -5.89
N LEU A 137 15.27 4.16 -5.52
CA LEU A 137 14.96 5.41 -4.84
C LEU A 137 15.67 5.52 -3.50
N PHE A 138 15.63 4.48 -2.66
CA PHE A 138 16.33 4.49 -1.37
C PHE A 138 17.84 4.61 -1.53
N LYS A 139 18.43 3.87 -2.47
CA LYS A 139 19.87 3.95 -2.74
C LYS A 139 20.31 5.37 -3.12
N ILE A 140 19.53 6.08 -3.92
CA ILE A 140 19.90 7.43 -4.39
C ILE A 140 19.59 8.50 -3.33
N LEU A 141 18.43 8.40 -2.67
CA LEU A 141 17.92 9.48 -1.82
C LEU A 141 18.37 9.37 -0.36
N THR A 142 18.62 8.16 0.16
CA THR A 142 18.87 7.94 1.59
C THR A 142 20.26 7.36 1.90
N SER A 143 21.14 7.21 0.90
CA SER A 143 22.46 6.57 1.08
C SER A 143 23.39 7.27 2.07
N GLN A 144 23.17 8.55 2.34
CA GLN A 144 23.94 9.30 3.35
C GLN A 144 23.35 9.15 4.77
N SER A 145 22.15 8.57 4.88
CA SER A 145 21.34 8.57 6.09
C SER A 145 21.21 7.19 6.72
N ILE A 146 21.03 6.17 5.89
CA ILE A 146 20.85 4.78 6.31
C ILE A 146 21.63 3.89 5.35
N GLU A 147 22.45 3.01 5.89
CA GLU A 147 23.08 1.93 5.14
C GLU A 147 22.04 0.84 4.85
N LEU A 148 21.53 0.85 3.62
CA LEU A 148 20.55 -0.12 3.13
C LEU A 148 21.18 -1.01 2.06
N ASP A 149 21.07 -2.33 2.25
CA ASP A 149 21.37 -3.27 1.17
C ASP A 149 20.24 -3.23 0.12
N SER A 150 20.39 -2.34 -0.86
CA SER A 150 19.46 -2.21 -1.98
C SER A 150 19.26 -3.50 -2.77
N LEU A 151 20.26 -4.38 -2.83
CA LEU A 151 20.14 -5.64 -3.54
C LEU A 151 19.28 -6.63 -2.74
N GLU A 152 19.47 -6.69 -1.43
CA GLU A 152 18.65 -7.52 -0.56
C GLU A 152 17.20 -7.04 -0.47
N MET A 153 16.98 -5.72 -0.47
CA MET A 153 15.65 -5.12 -0.58
C MET A 153 14.98 -5.51 -1.92
N ALA A 154 15.72 -5.45 -3.03
CA ALA A 154 15.24 -5.86 -4.34
C ALA A 154 14.84 -7.34 -4.37
N LYS A 155 15.69 -8.23 -3.85
CA LYS A 155 15.40 -9.67 -3.76
C LYS A 155 14.19 -9.94 -2.89
N THR A 156 14.11 -9.32 -1.72
CA THR A 156 12.99 -9.49 -0.79
C THR A 156 11.67 -9.07 -1.43
N LEU A 157 11.63 -7.90 -2.07
CA LEU A 157 10.45 -7.44 -2.82
C LEU A 157 10.10 -8.37 -3.98
N ALA A 158 11.09 -8.81 -4.76
CA ALA A 158 10.89 -9.71 -5.88
C ALA A 158 10.28 -11.05 -5.44
N ILE A 159 10.80 -11.66 -4.37
CA ILE A 159 10.26 -12.90 -3.80
C ILE A 159 8.83 -12.66 -3.29
N MET A 160 8.62 -11.59 -2.51
CA MET A 160 7.31 -11.30 -1.93
C MET A 160 6.22 -11.04 -2.97
N ILE A 161 6.57 -10.45 -4.12
CA ILE A 161 5.60 -10.10 -5.16
C ILE A 161 5.47 -11.21 -6.20
N PHE A 162 6.58 -11.69 -6.75
CA PHE A 162 6.53 -12.67 -7.84
C PHE A 162 6.13 -14.06 -7.36
N THR A 163 6.56 -14.51 -6.17
CA THR A 163 6.21 -15.86 -5.70
C THR A 163 4.68 -16.03 -5.56
N PRO A 164 3.92 -15.15 -4.89
CA PRO A 164 2.46 -15.28 -4.82
C PRO A 164 1.77 -15.18 -6.18
N ILE A 165 2.26 -14.32 -7.09
CA ILE A 165 1.69 -14.18 -8.44
C ILE A 165 1.91 -15.46 -9.25
N ILE A 166 3.13 -15.98 -9.27
CA ILE A 166 3.49 -17.22 -9.99
C ILE A 166 2.68 -18.40 -9.42
N LEU A 167 2.60 -18.52 -8.09
CA LEU A 167 1.81 -19.56 -7.44
C LEU A 167 0.31 -19.44 -7.80
N ALA A 168 -0.27 -18.24 -7.80
CA ALA A 168 -1.65 -18.03 -8.20
C ALA A 168 -1.88 -18.48 -9.66
N GLU A 169 -0.98 -18.14 -10.58
CA GLU A 169 -1.08 -18.54 -11.98
C GLU A 169 -0.92 -20.05 -12.19
N ILE A 170 -0.03 -20.70 -11.44
CA ILE A 170 0.09 -22.17 -11.43
C ILE A 170 -1.21 -22.80 -10.93
N ILE A 171 -1.73 -22.33 -9.79
CA ILE A 171 -2.97 -22.85 -9.19
C ILE A 171 -4.17 -22.72 -10.15
N LYS A 172 -4.29 -21.60 -10.88
CA LYS A 172 -5.36 -21.40 -11.88
C LYS A 172 -5.30 -22.37 -13.07
N LYS A 173 -4.12 -22.88 -13.40
CA LYS A 173 -3.94 -23.87 -14.48
C LYS A 173 -4.39 -25.28 -14.07
N ILE A 174 -4.50 -25.56 -12.78
CA ILE A 174 -4.94 -26.86 -12.26
C ILE A 174 -6.47 -26.95 -12.37
N GLN A 175 -6.97 -27.76 -13.32
CA GLN A 175 -8.41 -27.88 -13.59
C GLN A 175 -9.23 -28.28 -12.35
N SER A 176 -8.70 -29.20 -11.53
CA SER A 176 -9.35 -29.66 -10.29
C SER A 176 -9.41 -28.58 -9.20
N ALA A 177 -8.57 -27.55 -9.26
CA ALA A 177 -8.58 -26.44 -8.31
C ALA A 177 -9.65 -25.39 -8.62
N LYS A 178 -10.17 -25.33 -9.87
CA LYS A 178 -11.14 -24.30 -10.30
C LYS A 178 -12.37 -24.17 -9.39
N PRO A 179 -13.07 -25.25 -9.01
CA PRO A 179 -14.23 -25.13 -8.11
C PRO A 179 -13.86 -24.54 -6.75
N THR A 180 -12.67 -24.89 -6.22
CA THR A 180 -12.16 -24.37 -4.96
C THR A 180 -11.78 -22.89 -5.09
N ILE A 181 -11.12 -22.49 -6.19
CA ILE A 181 -10.77 -21.10 -6.46
C ILE A 181 -12.03 -20.23 -6.48
N GLU A 182 -13.09 -20.65 -7.18
CA GLU A 182 -14.35 -19.89 -7.23
C GLU A 182 -15.04 -19.78 -5.86
N LYS A 183 -14.92 -20.81 -5.01
CA LYS A 183 -15.36 -20.72 -3.60
C LYS A 183 -14.51 -19.73 -2.81
N VAL A 184 -13.18 -19.83 -2.91
CA VAL A 184 -12.23 -18.99 -2.18
C VAL A 184 -12.38 -17.52 -2.57
N LYS A 185 -12.54 -17.20 -3.86
CA LYS A 185 -12.71 -15.82 -4.38
C LYS A 185 -13.81 -15.04 -3.65
N LYS A 186 -14.91 -15.71 -3.27
CA LYS A 186 -16.03 -15.13 -2.50
C LYS A 186 -15.63 -14.67 -1.10
N TYR A 187 -14.54 -15.24 -0.57
CA TYR A 187 -14.10 -15.09 0.80
C TYR A 187 -12.80 -14.29 0.94
N VAL A 188 -12.01 -14.16 -0.14
CA VAL A 188 -10.72 -13.43 -0.17
C VAL A 188 -10.79 -12.06 0.49
N SER A 189 -11.84 -11.27 0.26
CA SER A 189 -11.97 -9.93 0.82
C SER A 189 -12.01 -9.97 2.36
N GLY A 190 -12.90 -10.77 2.93
CA GLY A 190 -12.95 -10.98 4.39
C GLY A 190 -11.69 -11.60 4.98
N ILE A 191 -11.05 -12.53 4.28
CA ILE A 191 -9.77 -13.13 4.73
C ILE A 191 -8.66 -12.07 4.74
N ASN A 192 -8.53 -11.27 3.68
CA ASN A 192 -7.55 -10.19 3.62
C ASN A 192 -7.77 -9.16 4.73
N ILE A 193 -9.02 -8.82 5.05
CA ILE A 193 -9.34 -7.93 6.18
C ILE A 193 -8.80 -8.49 7.50
N ILE A 194 -9.01 -9.78 7.76
CA ILE A 194 -8.49 -10.44 8.98
C ILE A 194 -6.96 -10.39 8.99
N ILE A 195 -6.30 -10.76 7.89
CA ILE A 195 -4.83 -10.76 7.81
C ILE A 195 -4.28 -9.34 7.99
N MET A 196 -4.88 -8.33 7.35
CA MET A 196 -4.51 -6.93 7.53
C MET A 196 -4.70 -6.47 8.98
N SER A 197 -5.76 -6.92 9.64
CA SER A 197 -5.99 -6.62 11.06
C SER A 197 -4.93 -7.24 11.95
N ILE A 198 -4.49 -8.47 11.65
CA ILE A 198 -3.35 -9.12 12.33
C ILE A 198 -2.06 -8.34 12.10
N LEU A 199 -1.78 -7.91 10.86
CA LEU A 199 -0.60 -7.08 10.57
C LEU A 199 -0.62 -5.74 11.32
N GLY A 200 -1.79 -5.08 11.37
CA GLY A 200 -1.99 -3.86 12.15
C GLY A 200 -1.75 -4.09 13.65
N TYR A 201 -2.32 -5.17 14.20
CA TYR A 201 -2.08 -5.60 15.58
C TYR A 201 -0.57 -5.77 15.87
N ILE A 202 0.13 -6.54 15.04
CA ILE A 202 1.58 -6.79 15.21
C ILE A 202 2.33 -5.45 15.21
N GLY A 203 2.03 -4.57 14.25
CA GLY A 203 2.68 -3.26 14.15
C GLY A 203 2.51 -2.41 15.42
N ILE A 204 1.29 -2.30 15.95
CA ILE A 204 1.06 -1.55 17.19
C ILE A 204 1.73 -2.23 18.38
N ALA A 205 1.70 -3.56 18.45
CA ALA A 205 2.29 -4.32 19.55
C ALA A 205 3.81 -4.09 19.66
N ILE A 206 4.54 -4.22 18.57
CA ILE A 206 6.01 -4.01 18.56
C ILE A 206 6.41 -2.56 18.82
N GLN A 207 5.51 -1.59 18.58
CA GLN A 207 5.76 -0.16 18.82
C GLN A 207 5.07 0.39 20.06
N SER A 208 4.42 -0.46 20.86
CA SER A 208 3.54 -0.06 21.96
C SER A 208 4.21 0.91 22.95
N ASP A 209 5.43 0.62 23.38
CA ASP A 209 6.21 1.50 24.28
C ASP A 209 6.49 2.87 23.65
N THR A 210 6.85 2.90 22.37
CA THR A 210 7.07 4.15 21.64
C THR A 210 5.76 4.94 21.52
N LEU A 211 4.64 4.26 21.28
CA LEU A 211 3.34 4.91 21.19
C LEU A 211 2.91 5.54 22.52
N LEU A 212 3.11 4.82 23.63
CA LEU A 212 2.69 5.27 24.96
C LEU A 212 3.56 6.40 25.49
N ASN A 213 4.87 6.37 25.22
CA ASN A 213 5.81 7.35 25.74
C ASN A 213 5.97 8.60 24.88
N ASN A 214 5.61 8.56 23.59
CA ASN A 214 5.76 9.69 22.66
C ASN A 214 4.47 10.04 21.89
N PRO A 215 3.36 10.38 22.57
CA PRO A 215 2.08 10.67 21.91
C PRO A 215 2.16 11.87 20.95
N LEU A 216 3.03 12.84 21.24
CA LEU A 216 3.24 14.00 20.36
C LEU A 216 3.83 13.60 19.00
N SER A 217 4.70 12.59 18.97
CA SER A 217 5.28 12.05 17.72
C SER A 217 4.19 11.45 16.83
N ILE A 218 3.26 10.69 17.42
CA ILE A 218 2.12 10.12 16.69
C ILE A 218 1.25 11.23 16.09
N ILE A 219 0.93 12.26 16.87
CA ILE A 219 0.12 13.39 16.39
C ILE A 219 0.80 14.09 15.21
N LYS A 220 2.12 14.34 15.30
CA LYS A 220 2.91 14.91 14.20
C LYS A 220 2.82 14.03 12.94
N GLN A 221 2.99 12.72 13.08
CA GLN A 221 2.92 11.78 11.96
C GLN A 221 1.50 11.71 11.36
N LEU A 222 0.46 11.67 12.19
CA LEU A 222 -0.94 11.71 11.74
C LEU A 222 -1.23 12.98 10.92
N ILE A 223 -0.79 14.14 11.39
CA ILE A 223 -0.94 15.41 10.67
C ILE A 223 -0.18 15.36 9.34
N ALA A 224 1.08 14.93 9.36
CA ALA A 224 1.91 14.85 8.16
C ALA A 224 1.32 13.91 7.11
N LEU A 225 0.88 12.71 7.51
CA LEU A 225 0.24 11.73 6.64
C LEU A 225 -1.11 12.24 6.10
N THR A 226 -1.89 12.92 6.93
CA THR A 226 -3.15 13.55 6.50
C THR A 226 -2.90 14.61 5.43
N ILE A 227 -1.94 15.50 5.65
CA ILE A 227 -1.56 16.51 4.66
C ILE A 227 -1.07 15.82 3.38
N LEU A 228 -0.18 14.82 3.50
CA LEU A 228 0.33 14.07 2.36
C LEU A 228 -0.80 13.44 1.55
N PHE A 229 -1.72 12.70 2.19
CA PHE A 229 -2.82 12.06 1.48
C PHE A 229 -3.77 13.07 0.81
N ALA A 230 -4.03 14.23 1.44
CA ALA A 230 -4.83 15.28 0.83
C ALA A 230 -4.14 15.85 -0.42
N VAL A 231 -2.86 16.20 -0.31
CA VAL A 231 -2.03 16.70 -1.41
C VAL A 231 -1.92 15.68 -2.53
N MET A 232 -1.75 14.40 -2.19
CA MET A 232 -1.62 13.32 -3.17
C MET A 232 -2.88 13.07 -4.00
N HIS A 233 -4.06 13.26 -3.42
CA HIS A 233 -5.30 13.23 -4.20
C HIS A 233 -5.36 14.38 -5.20
N VAL A 234 -5.02 15.59 -4.76
CA VAL A 234 -5.05 16.79 -5.60
C VAL A 234 -4.02 16.67 -6.72
N ILE A 235 -2.76 16.37 -6.40
CA ILE A 235 -1.69 16.18 -7.37
C ILE A 235 -2.08 15.06 -8.34
N GLY A 236 -2.49 13.91 -7.83
CA GLY A 236 -2.89 12.77 -8.66
C GLY A 236 -4.05 13.09 -9.62
N TYR A 237 -4.99 13.93 -9.21
CA TYR A 237 -6.06 14.40 -10.09
C TYR A 237 -5.56 15.39 -11.14
N MET A 238 -4.67 16.31 -10.75
CA MET A 238 -4.12 17.36 -11.60
C MET A 238 -3.14 16.83 -12.65
N ILE A 239 -2.31 15.83 -12.32
CA ILE A 239 -1.38 15.22 -13.28
C ILE A 239 -2.09 14.50 -14.42
N GLY A 240 -3.39 14.24 -14.33
CA GLY A 240 -4.21 13.69 -15.40
C GLY A 240 -4.98 14.75 -16.19
N PHE A 241 -4.60 16.04 -16.17
CA PHE A 241 -5.47 17.13 -16.64
C PHE A 241 -6.03 16.99 -18.06
N TRP A 242 -5.30 16.38 -19.01
CA TRP A 242 -5.73 16.14 -20.41
C TRP A 242 -6.55 14.85 -20.59
N ARG A 243 -6.80 14.11 -19.51
CA ARG A 243 -7.57 12.86 -19.51
C ARG A 243 -9.02 13.12 -19.12
N PRO A 244 -9.96 12.23 -19.49
CA PRO A 244 -11.33 12.31 -18.99
C PRO A 244 -11.37 12.16 -17.46
N ARG A 245 -12.47 12.61 -16.84
CA ARG A 245 -12.64 12.66 -15.38
C ARG A 245 -12.38 11.30 -14.73
N GLU A 246 -12.82 10.23 -15.37
CA GLU A 246 -12.72 8.86 -14.88
C GLU A 246 -11.26 8.41 -14.74
N ASP A 247 -10.42 8.79 -15.71
CA ASP A 247 -8.98 8.52 -15.68
C ASP A 247 -8.28 9.38 -14.62
N LYS A 248 -8.66 10.65 -14.46
CA LYS A 248 -8.12 11.52 -13.39
C LYS A 248 -8.37 10.93 -12.01
N ILE A 249 -9.59 10.42 -11.78
CA ILE A 249 -9.95 9.74 -10.53
C ILE A 249 -9.09 8.50 -10.34
N ALA A 250 -8.91 7.68 -11.38
CA ALA A 250 -8.09 6.47 -11.30
C ALA A 250 -6.61 6.76 -10.99
N ILE A 251 -6.05 7.85 -11.53
CA ILE A 251 -4.68 8.27 -11.23
C ILE A 251 -4.59 8.80 -9.79
N ALA A 252 -5.55 9.62 -9.35
CA ALA A 252 -5.60 10.15 -7.99
C ALA A 252 -5.69 9.07 -6.91
N THR A 253 -6.57 8.10 -7.11
CA THR A 253 -6.74 6.98 -6.18
C THR A 253 -5.52 6.06 -6.18
N SER A 254 -4.93 5.78 -7.36
CA SER A 254 -3.73 4.93 -7.44
C SER A 254 -2.52 5.60 -6.79
N ASN A 255 -2.38 6.92 -6.93
CA ASN A 255 -1.31 7.69 -6.30
C ASN A 255 -1.45 7.77 -4.78
N THR A 256 -2.69 7.83 -4.28
CA THR A 256 -2.94 8.10 -2.86
C THR A 256 -3.05 6.82 -2.04
N TYR A 257 -3.80 5.83 -2.53
CA TYR A 257 -4.05 4.62 -1.78
C TYR A 257 -2.92 3.61 -2.00
N MET A 258 -1.77 3.91 -1.40
CA MET A 258 -0.53 3.14 -1.40
C MET A 258 -0.66 1.82 -0.62
N ASN A 259 0.22 0.86 -0.87
CA ASN A 259 0.24 -0.43 -0.19
C ASN A 259 0.91 -0.34 1.19
N SER A 260 0.15 0.15 2.19
CA SER A 260 0.62 0.26 3.58
C SER A 260 1.09 -1.05 4.19
N SER A 261 0.52 -2.20 3.80
CA SER A 261 0.97 -3.50 4.30
C SER A 261 2.36 -3.85 3.77
N LEU A 262 2.63 -3.58 2.48
CA LEU A 262 3.98 -3.74 1.92
C LEU A 262 4.97 -2.76 2.56
N ALA A 263 4.57 -1.51 2.75
CA ALA A 263 5.37 -0.50 3.45
C ALA A 263 5.77 -1.00 4.84
N PHE A 264 4.80 -1.53 5.60
CA PHE A 264 5.04 -2.08 6.94
C PHE A 264 6.03 -3.24 6.94
N VAL A 265 5.88 -4.23 6.05
CA VAL A 265 6.82 -5.38 6.00
C VAL A 265 8.24 -4.90 5.67
N ILE A 266 8.36 -4.00 4.70
CA ILE A 266 9.67 -3.44 4.31
C ILE A 266 10.26 -2.59 5.43
N ALA A 267 9.44 -1.83 6.16
CA ALA A 267 9.87 -1.04 7.31
C ALA A 267 10.50 -1.95 8.39
N VAL A 268 9.80 -3.03 8.77
CA VAL A 268 10.27 -3.96 9.80
C VAL A 268 11.56 -4.67 9.40
N GLU A 269 11.71 -5.00 8.11
CA GLU A 269 12.86 -5.76 7.62
C GLU A 269 14.13 -4.89 7.44
N PHE A 270 13.97 -3.65 6.96
CA PHE A 270 15.10 -2.85 6.47
C PHE A 270 15.32 -1.53 7.22
N PHE A 271 14.39 -1.09 8.05
CA PHE A 271 14.44 0.23 8.64
C PHE A 271 14.41 0.18 10.17
N PRO A 272 14.97 1.22 10.83
CA PRO A 272 14.91 1.30 12.27
C PRO A 272 13.47 1.54 12.75
N PRO A 273 13.15 1.24 14.03
CA PRO A 273 11.79 1.25 14.56
C PRO A 273 11.02 2.56 14.31
N GLU A 274 11.69 3.71 14.31
CA GLU A 274 11.06 5.02 14.12
C GLU A 274 10.34 5.13 12.77
N ILE A 275 10.85 4.46 11.73
CA ILE A 275 10.24 4.42 10.39
C ILE A 275 9.05 3.46 10.33
N VAL A 276 9.11 2.37 11.11
CA VAL A 276 8.02 1.39 11.21
C VAL A 276 6.74 2.05 11.71
N LEU A 277 6.87 2.97 12.66
CA LEU A 277 5.72 3.69 13.24
C LEU A 277 4.91 4.45 12.18
N ILE A 278 5.58 5.13 11.25
CA ILE A 278 4.93 5.91 10.19
C ILE A 278 4.05 5.01 9.32
N SER A 279 4.54 3.80 9.01
CA SER A 279 3.79 2.83 8.19
C SER A 279 2.53 2.33 8.90
N ILE A 280 2.56 2.17 10.22
CA ILE A 280 1.42 1.75 11.02
C ILE A 280 0.39 2.89 11.14
N VAL A 281 0.86 4.09 11.49
CA VAL A 281 0.03 5.30 11.60
C VAL A 281 -0.65 5.61 10.26
N SER A 282 0.02 5.34 9.13
CA SER A 282 -0.56 5.49 7.80
C SER A 282 -1.87 4.73 7.62
N GLN A 283 -2.00 3.54 8.21
CA GLN A 283 -3.20 2.70 8.09
C GLN A 283 -4.41 3.36 8.76
N LEU A 284 -4.20 4.05 9.88
CA LEU A 284 -5.26 4.79 10.56
C LEU A 284 -5.80 5.92 9.68
N THR A 285 -4.89 6.73 9.13
CA THR A 285 -5.25 7.81 8.22
C THR A 285 -5.94 7.29 6.96
N TRP A 286 -5.39 6.23 6.33
CA TRP A 286 -5.87 5.66 5.08
C TRP A 286 -7.37 5.33 5.10
N ASN A 287 -7.90 4.86 6.23
CA ASN A 287 -9.32 4.50 6.37
C ASN A 287 -10.28 5.70 6.43
N LEU A 288 -9.81 6.86 6.89
CA LEU A 288 -10.63 8.07 7.03
C LEU A 288 -10.70 8.86 5.71
N PHE A 289 -9.69 8.71 4.86
CA PHE A 289 -9.50 9.52 3.66
C PHE A 289 -10.54 9.35 2.52
N PRO A 290 -11.17 8.19 2.29
CA PRO A 290 -12.23 8.08 1.29
C PRO A 290 -13.37 9.09 1.48
N GLY A 291 -13.72 9.42 2.73
CA GLY A 291 -14.70 10.45 3.04
C GLY A 291 -14.26 11.85 2.60
N ILE A 292 -12.98 12.19 2.85
CA ILE A 292 -12.38 13.48 2.49
C ILE A 292 -12.27 13.61 0.96
N PHE A 293 -11.81 12.57 0.26
CA PHE A 293 -11.67 12.63 -1.19
C PHE A 293 -13.01 12.84 -1.90
N LYS A 294 -14.11 12.27 -1.37
CA LYS A 294 -15.47 12.53 -1.86
C LYS A 294 -15.82 14.03 -1.81
N GLN A 295 -15.33 14.76 -0.81
CA GLN A 295 -15.53 16.21 -0.71
C GLN A 295 -14.64 16.96 -1.72
N ILE A 296 -13.38 16.58 -1.87
CA ILE A 296 -12.46 17.16 -2.87
C ILE A 296 -13.08 17.04 -4.28
N LEU A 297 -13.63 15.87 -4.65
CA LEU A 297 -14.28 15.65 -5.94
C LEU A 297 -15.55 16.48 -6.20
N ARG A 298 -16.17 17.04 -5.15
CA ARG A 298 -17.30 17.98 -5.26
C ARG A 298 -16.82 19.40 -5.56
N ILE A 299 -15.61 19.76 -5.10
CA ILE A 299 -15.01 21.09 -5.29
C ILE A 299 -14.42 21.21 -6.70
N VAL A 300 -13.73 20.16 -7.17
CA VAL A 300 -13.10 20.13 -8.51
C VAL A 300 -14.11 19.74 -9.61
N ARG A 301 -15.40 20.03 -9.39
CA ARG A 301 -16.48 19.60 -10.29
C ARG A 301 -16.72 20.59 -11.41
#